data_AF-A0A9E2JK01-F1
#
_entry.id   AF-A0A9E2JK01-F1
#
_cell.length_a   1.000
_cell.length_b   1.000
_cell.length_c   1.000
_cell.angle_alpha   90.00
_cell.angle_beta   90.00
_cell.angle_gamma   90.00
#
_symmetry.space_group_name_H-M   'P 1'
#
loop_
_entity.id
_entity.type
_entity.pdbx_description
1 polymer ?
#
loop_
_entity_poly.entity_id
_entity_poly.type
_entity_poly.pdbx_seq_one_letter_code
_entity_poly.pdbx_strand_id
1 'polypeptide(L)'
;MDLDDQERRVYLFQEKIASTVVIPLWFSEATLSGGPGWLFFIDDAPRANWEHPCRYVLVSEDGELNVIHARTPPRNMEEYKELTSGSTPSSDVSPGPLTDKTLAPDAASRAFTPAEHRYAVILSGGYNWVSNPLRYWNDCSYFFSTLKQNGFLDENIYVLISDGTDPAFDTYIDYEGTTASSPLDLDGDGLPDTRYSATKANITLVFDELAAKLGPGDLLSIFITDHGGIQEGNQVPFHVPDTTVYLWGEKMTGDELAAEVNKVNAGIVAGIFEQCYSGGLVEKLAGPNRVLMSAARWWESSFAMGYFTYDEFSHYATRALAEPLLGDSNGDGQTTMEEAYLYALTNDSWQSEDAGGGNSVAGLIQAVAAAPLWDDLTTSDPENDIYIDAKLNYVTVSWDAKTQSDQRPVHVAARLYSDGTINFYYGQGNRHTSLVAGRDKTIGLSIGGEAHLSFRNGASVLDQSPGVSFVPAVTPRLASSSDTDSKDTGCFLSASNQ
;
A
#
# COMPACT_ATOMS: atom_id res chain seq x y z
N MET A 1 0.02 3.06 23.28
CA MET A 1 0.09 4.07 22.21
C MET A 1 -1.24 4.82 22.31
N ASP A 2 -1.19 6.13 22.56
CA ASP A 2 -2.40 6.91 22.87
C ASP A 2 -3.33 6.94 21.64
N LEU A 3 -4.55 6.45 21.82
CA LEU A 3 -5.64 6.49 20.84
C LEU A 3 -6.25 7.91 20.68
N ASP A 4 -5.49 8.94 21.06
CA ASP A 4 -6.02 10.30 21.29
C ASP A 4 -5.66 11.30 20.16
N ASP A 5 -5.08 10.85 19.03
CA ASP A 5 -4.67 11.72 17.91
C ASP A 5 -5.56 11.61 16.65
N GLN A 6 -6.70 10.91 16.71
CA GLN A 6 -7.74 10.99 15.66
C GLN A 6 -8.63 12.21 15.90
N GLU A 7 -8.09 13.41 15.74
CA GLU A 7 -8.88 14.64 15.73
C GLU A 7 -9.86 14.60 14.57
N ARG A 8 -11.14 14.25 14.84
CA ARG A 8 -12.22 14.36 13.85
C ARG A 8 -12.32 15.80 13.37
N ARG A 9 -12.49 16.01 12.06
CA ARG A 9 -12.77 17.35 11.51
C ARG A 9 -14.27 17.55 11.37
N VAL A 10 -14.76 18.66 11.89
CA VAL A 10 -16.19 19.00 11.87
C VAL A 10 -16.40 20.25 11.04
N TYR A 11 -17.32 20.17 10.09
CA TYR A 11 -17.68 21.23 9.18
C TYR A 11 -19.17 21.54 9.30
N LEU A 12 -19.51 22.83 9.32
CA LEU A 12 -20.88 23.34 9.39
C LEU A 12 -21.32 23.80 8.00
N PHE A 13 -22.43 23.26 7.52
CA PHE A 13 -23.12 23.82 6.36
C PHE A 13 -23.60 25.25 6.68
N GLN A 14 -23.26 26.21 5.82
CA GLN A 14 -23.40 27.63 6.16
C GLN A 14 -24.85 28.11 6.27
N GLU A 15 -25.80 27.37 5.69
CA GLU A 15 -27.22 27.69 5.75
C GLU A 15 -27.99 26.79 6.72
N LYS A 16 -29.06 27.33 7.30
CA LYS A 16 -29.95 26.58 8.18
C LYS A 16 -30.90 25.73 7.34
N ILE A 17 -31.00 24.44 7.66
CA ILE A 17 -31.94 23.53 7.00
C ILE A 17 -33.34 23.78 7.54
N ALA A 18 -34.34 23.93 6.67
CA ALA A 18 -35.72 24.22 7.07
C ALA A 18 -36.50 22.97 7.49
N SER A 19 -36.35 21.86 6.77
CA SER A 19 -37.05 20.60 7.04
C SER A 19 -36.24 19.38 6.58
N THR A 20 -35.88 19.36 5.31
CA THR A 20 -35.17 18.26 4.66
C THR A 20 -34.06 18.84 3.80
N VAL A 21 -32.91 18.17 3.78
CA VAL A 21 -31.75 18.51 2.96
C VAL A 21 -31.35 17.31 2.13
N VAL A 22 -31.08 17.55 0.85
CA VAL A 22 -30.44 16.59 -0.06
C VAL A 22 -28.98 16.97 -0.15
N ILE A 23 -28.10 16.02 0.17
CA ILE A 23 -26.66 16.20 0.25
C ILE A 23 -26.06 15.51 -0.98
N PRO A 24 -25.49 16.26 -1.94
CA PRO A 24 -24.84 15.65 -3.09
C PRO A 24 -23.52 15.00 -2.63
N LEU A 25 -23.38 13.70 -2.85
CA LEU A 25 -22.13 12.96 -2.70
C LEU A 25 -21.46 12.81 -4.08
N TRP A 26 -20.28 12.20 -4.13
CA TRP A 26 -19.52 12.08 -5.37
C TRP A 26 -20.24 11.32 -6.49
N PHE A 27 -20.86 10.18 -6.15
CA PHE A 27 -21.57 9.32 -7.10
C PHE A 27 -22.99 8.95 -6.65
N SER A 28 -23.50 9.64 -5.64
CA SER A 28 -24.82 9.39 -5.04
C SER A 28 -25.34 10.64 -4.33
N GLU A 29 -26.47 10.52 -3.66
CA GLU A 29 -27.03 11.56 -2.80
C GLU A 29 -27.51 10.94 -1.49
N ALA A 30 -27.43 11.71 -0.41
CA ALA A 30 -28.02 11.37 0.88
C ALA A 30 -29.13 12.36 1.22
N THR A 31 -30.16 11.92 1.94
CA THR A 31 -31.27 12.79 2.36
C THR A 31 -31.43 12.73 3.87
N LEU A 32 -31.32 13.89 4.54
CA LEU A 32 -31.60 14.05 5.96
C LEU A 32 -32.87 14.89 6.15
N SER A 33 -33.76 14.42 7.02
CA SER A 33 -34.96 15.16 7.46
C SER A 33 -34.91 15.39 8.96
N GLY A 34 -35.72 16.33 9.46
CA GLY A 34 -35.77 16.68 10.88
C GLY A 34 -35.42 18.14 11.17
N GLY A 35 -35.42 19.00 10.15
CA GLY A 35 -35.32 20.45 10.35
C GLY A 35 -36.56 21.05 11.02
N PRO A 36 -36.49 22.33 11.45
CA PRO A 36 -35.40 23.25 11.19
C PRO A 36 -34.15 22.97 12.04
N GLY A 37 -32.95 23.15 11.48
CA GLY A 37 -31.70 22.77 12.15
C GLY A 37 -30.42 23.12 11.41
N TRP A 38 -29.28 22.69 11.95
CA TRP A 38 -27.93 22.90 11.39
C TRP A 38 -27.35 21.57 10.92
N LEU A 39 -26.84 21.55 9.69
CA LEU A 39 -26.20 20.38 9.09
C LEU A 39 -24.69 20.43 9.32
N PHE A 40 -24.13 19.32 9.79
CA PHE A 40 -22.70 19.12 9.96
C PHE A 40 -22.22 17.98 9.09
N PHE A 41 -21.04 18.14 8.52
CA PHE A 41 -20.22 17.06 7.97
C PHE A 41 -19.10 16.76 8.95
N ILE A 42 -18.89 15.49 9.26
CA ILE A 42 -17.87 15.02 10.20
C ILE A 42 -16.99 14.03 9.44
N ASP A 43 -15.73 14.41 9.29
CA ASP A 43 -14.66 13.53 8.85
C ASP A 43 -14.15 12.75 10.06
N ASP A 44 -14.37 11.43 10.03
CA ASP A 44 -13.98 10.54 11.12
C ASP A 44 -12.53 10.05 11.03
N ALA A 45 -11.84 10.27 9.91
CA ALA A 45 -10.46 9.86 9.69
C ALA A 45 -9.69 10.86 8.80
N PRO A 46 -9.41 12.10 9.27
CA PRO A 46 -8.99 13.18 8.38
C PRO A 46 -7.61 13.05 7.75
N ARG A 47 -6.79 12.11 8.22
CA ARG A 47 -5.50 11.75 7.60
C ARG A 47 -5.65 10.64 6.55
N ALA A 48 -6.79 9.96 6.48
CA ALA A 48 -7.01 8.91 5.50
C ALA A 48 -7.29 9.48 4.11
N ASN A 49 -6.94 8.70 3.08
CA ASN A 49 -7.42 8.94 1.73
C ASN A 49 -8.91 8.57 1.63
N TRP A 50 -9.72 9.25 0.80
CA TRP A 50 -11.11 8.82 0.59
C TRP A 50 -11.12 7.45 -0.10
N GLU A 51 -12.11 6.56 0.03
CA GLU A 51 -13.49 6.54 0.52
C GLU A 51 -13.58 6.00 1.98
N HIS A 52 -13.06 6.74 2.96
CA HIS A 52 -13.05 6.34 4.38
C HIS A 52 -14.34 6.73 5.12
N PRO A 53 -14.66 6.15 6.29
CA PRO A 53 -15.86 6.51 7.06
C PRO A 53 -15.98 8.01 7.36
N CYS A 54 -17.19 8.55 7.21
CA CYS A 54 -17.57 9.91 7.59
C CYS A 54 -19.07 9.96 7.93
N ARG A 55 -19.55 11.10 8.43
CA ARG A 55 -20.95 11.27 8.83
C ARG A 55 -21.51 12.63 8.46
N TYR A 56 -22.82 12.64 8.21
CA TYR A 56 -23.63 13.85 8.16
C TYR A 56 -24.57 13.87 9.34
N VAL A 57 -24.64 15.00 10.05
CA VAL A 57 -25.46 15.16 11.25
C VAL A 57 -26.32 16.40 11.11
N LEU A 58 -27.64 16.23 11.02
CA LEU A 58 -28.59 17.33 11.13
C LEU A 58 -29.03 17.45 12.59
N VAL A 59 -28.69 18.58 13.21
CA VAL A 59 -29.09 18.94 14.57
C VAL A 59 -30.29 19.87 14.51
N SER A 60 -31.45 19.41 14.96
CA SER A 60 -32.68 20.21 15.00
C SER A 60 -32.63 21.28 16.11
N GLU A 61 -33.54 22.27 16.04
CA GLU A 61 -33.62 23.34 17.06
C GLU A 61 -33.89 22.85 18.48
N ASP A 62 -34.57 21.72 18.64
CA ASP A 62 -34.84 21.06 19.92
C ASP A 62 -33.69 20.12 20.36
N GLY A 63 -32.63 20.00 19.55
CA GLY A 63 -31.43 19.24 19.86
C GLY A 63 -31.46 17.76 19.47
N GLU A 64 -32.49 17.31 18.74
CA GLU A 64 -32.49 15.97 18.15
C GLU A 64 -31.41 15.84 17.06
N LEU A 65 -30.77 14.67 16.99
CA LEU A 65 -29.70 14.37 16.05
C LEU A 65 -30.19 13.36 15.01
N ASN A 66 -30.17 13.76 13.74
CA ASN A 66 -30.42 12.89 12.62
C ASN A 66 -29.11 12.63 11.89
N VAL A 67 -28.64 11.37 11.91
CA VAL A 67 -27.31 10.99 11.44
C VAL A 67 -27.40 10.07 10.23
N ILE A 68 -26.59 10.35 9.21
CA ILE A 68 -26.28 9.40 8.14
C ILE A 68 -24.80 9.11 8.15
N HIS A 69 -24.46 7.82 8.09
CA HIS A 69 -23.10 7.37 7.83
C HIS A 69 -22.86 7.34 6.32
N ALA A 70 -21.72 7.89 5.91
CA ALA A 70 -21.27 7.93 4.54
C ALA A 70 -19.79 7.58 4.49
N ARG A 71 -19.20 7.62 3.30
CA ARG A 71 -17.78 7.34 3.10
C ARG A 71 -17.08 8.28 2.11
N THR A 72 -17.78 9.35 1.72
CA THR A 72 -17.26 10.39 0.82
C THR A 72 -17.67 11.75 1.38
N PRO A 73 -16.89 12.80 1.16
CA PRO A 73 -17.27 14.15 1.52
C PRO A 73 -18.41 14.64 0.62
N PRO A 74 -19.09 15.74 1.00
CA PRO A 74 -20.07 16.35 0.13
C PRO A 74 -19.37 16.85 -1.14
N ARG A 75 -20.05 16.80 -2.28
CA ARG A 75 -19.46 17.29 -3.54
C ARG A 75 -19.25 18.81 -3.55
N ASN A 76 -20.01 19.53 -2.74
CA ASN A 76 -19.99 20.98 -2.58
C ASN A 76 -19.33 21.38 -1.23
N MET A 77 -18.10 20.93 -1.00
CA MET A 77 -17.36 21.21 0.24
C MET A 77 -17.21 22.71 0.52
N GLU A 78 -17.19 23.56 -0.50
CA GLU A 78 -17.13 25.02 -0.41
C GLU A 78 -18.32 25.66 0.34
N GLU A 79 -19.45 24.96 0.42
CA GLU A 79 -20.62 25.41 1.18
C GLU A 79 -20.50 25.10 2.69
N TYR A 80 -19.47 24.35 3.09
CA TYR A 80 -19.21 23.97 4.47
C TYR A 80 -18.04 24.76 5.05
N LYS A 81 -18.20 25.22 6.29
CA LYS A 81 -17.18 25.91 7.06
C LYS A 81 -16.62 24.99 8.13
N GLU A 82 -15.31 24.74 8.12
CA GLU A 82 -14.67 24.00 9.20
C GLU A 82 -14.78 24.72 10.54
N LEU A 83 -15.08 23.95 11.60
CA LEU A 83 -15.21 24.42 12.98
C LEU A 83 -14.03 24.00 13.87
N THR A 84 -13.33 22.92 13.50
CA THR A 84 -12.28 22.27 14.29
C THR A 84 -10.87 22.77 13.99
N SER A 85 -10.70 23.85 13.23
CA SER A 85 -9.38 24.39 12.88
C SER A 85 -8.62 24.88 14.13
N GLY A 86 -7.85 23.98 14.76
CA GLY A 86 -7.16 24.21 16.03
C GLY A 86 -5.77 23.58 16.14
N SER A 87 -5.37 22.72 15.20
CA SER A 87 -4.10 22.00 15.27
C SER A 87 -3.34 22.22 13.97
N THR A 88 -2.74 23.40 13.81
CA THR A 88 -1.58 23.50 12.90
C THR A 88 -0.54 22.54 13.44
N PRO A 89 -0.09 21.53 12.67
CA PRO A 89 1.05 20.72 13.07
C PRO A 89 2.21 21.65 13.41
N SER A 90 2.90 21.37 14.54
CA SER A 90 4.03 22.16 14.98
C SER A 90 5.09 22.27 13.87
N SER A 91 5.77 23.41 13.82
CA SER A 91 6.76 23.80 12.81
C SER A 91 8.06 22.98 12.79
N ASP A 92 7.99 21.66 12.99
CA ASP A 92 9.14 20.81 12.72
C ASP A 92 9.29 20.66 11.21
N VAL A 93 10.50 20.97 10.77
CA VAL A 93 10.91 21.05 9.37
C VAL A 93 10.56 19.73 8.69
N SER A 94 9.56 19.75 7.81
CA SER A 94 9.38 18.70 6.80
C SER A 94 10.74 18.44 6.15
N PRO A 95 11.15 17.18 5.92
CA PRO A 95 12.09 16.96 4.85
C PRO A 95 11.43 17.59 3.63
N GLY A 96 12.02 18.68 3.12
CA GLY A 96 11.59 19.21 1.84
C GLY A 96 11.64 18.09 0.78
N PRO A 97 11.11 18.32 -0.43
CA PRO A 97 11.50 17.47 -1.56
C PRO A 97 13.01 17.26 -1.46
N LEU A 98 13.48 16.01 -1.56
CA LEU A 98 14.91 15.73 -1.53
C LEU A 98 15.55 16.52 -2.68
N THR A 99 16.01 17.73 -2.38
CA THR A 99 16.83 18.56 -3.27
C THR A 99 18.25 18.02 -3.36
N ASP A 100 18.53 16.94 -2.61
CA ASP A 100 19.81 16.28 -2.63
C ASP A 100 19.93 15.42 -3.91
N LYS A 101 20.20 16.13 -5.01
CA LYS A 101 20.55 15.59 -6.33
C LYS A 101 21.89 14.81 -6.33
N THR A 102 22.39 14.39 -5.18
CA THR A 102 23.67 13.68 -5.06
C THR A 102 23.53 12.30 -4.45
N LEU A 103 22.96 11.38 -5.23
CA LEU A 103 23.34 9.97 -5.16
C LEU A 103 23.54 9.45 -6.58
N ALA A 104 24.78 9.57 -7.07
CA ALA A 104 25.23 8.76 -8.19
C ALA A 104 25.56 7.37 -7.64
N PRO A 105 24.96 6.27 -8.15
CA PRO A 105 25.45 4.95 -7.81
C PRO A 105 26.74 4.70 -8.58
N ASP A 106 27.80 4.39 -7.85
CA ASP A 106 28.91 3.60 -8.39
C ASP A 106 28.30 2.26 -8.82
N ALA A 107 28.06 2.10 -10.12
CA ALA A 107 27.38 0.94 -10.69
C ALA A 107 28.30 -0.30 -10.63
N ALA A 108 28.15 -1.10 -9.58
CA ALA A 108 28.72 -2.44 -9.53
C ALA A 108 27.94 -3.39 -10.47
N SER A 109 28.69 -3.95 -11.41
CA SER A 109 28.35 -4.95 -12.44
C SER A 109 27.28 -6.00 -12.10
N ARG A 110 26.03 -5.78 -12.52
CA ARG A 110 25.03 -6.83 -12.87
C ARG A 110 24.10 -6.32 -13.98
N ALA A 111 23.54 -7.24 -14.78
CA ALA A 111 22.74 -6.91 -15.96
C ALA A 111 21.36 -6.39 -15.55
N PHE A 112 21.19 -5.06 -15.55
CA PHE A 112 19.86 -4.45 -15.48
C PHE A 112 19.16 -4.53 -16.84
N THR A 113 17.82 -4.54 -16.85
CA THR A 113 17.03 -4.24 -18.07
C THR A 113 17.57 -2.94 -18.69
N PRO A 114 17.95 -2.88 -19.97
CA PRO A 114 18.47 -1.65 -20.56
C PRO A 114 17.49 -0.48 -20.43
N ALA A 115 17.98 0.76 -20.40
CA ALA A 115 17.16 1.96 -20.14
C ALA A 115 16.01 2.11 -21.16
N GLU A 116 16.27 1.77 -22.42
CA GLU A 116 15.29 1.75 -23.51
C GLU A 116 14.16 0.73 -23.33
N HIS A 117 14.35 -0.26 -22.44
CA HIS A 117 13.42 -1.33 -22.11
C HIS A 117 12.73 -1.13 -20.75
N ARG A 118 12.85 0.06 -20.14
CA ARG A 118 12.19 0.43 -18.89
C ARG A 118 11.08 1.44 -19.17
N TYR A 119 9.86 1.08 -18.80
CA TYR A 119 8.66 1.89 -18.98
C TYR A 119 7.92 2.07 -17.68
N ALA A 120 7.26 3.20 -17.49
CA ALA A 120 6.48 3.46 -16.29
C ALA A 120 5.15 4.15 -16.57
N VAL A 121 4.15 3.89 -15.73
CA VAL A 121 2.89 4.62 -15.66
C VAL A 121 2.74 5.16 -14.25
N ILE A 122 2.57 6.47 -14.13
CA ILE A 122 2.25 7.18 -12.88
C ILE A 122 0.82 7.69 -13.02
N LEU A 123 -0.06 7.32 -12.09
CA LEU A 123 -1.49 7.67 -12.10
C LEU A 123 -1.91 8.30 -10.78
N SER A 124 -2.50 9.49 -10.85
CA SER A 124 -3.14 10.16 -9.71
C SER A 124 -4.34 10.98 -10.19
N GLY A 125 -5.55 10.55 -9.85
CA GLY A 125 -6.80 11.19 -10.23
C GLY A 125 -7.23 12.31 -9.30
N GLY A 126 -7.34 12.06 -7.99
CA GLY A 126 -7.74 13.06 -6.99
C GLY A 126 -9.20 13.52 -7.07
N TYR A 127 -10.05 12.83 -7.86
CA TYR A 127 -11.48 13.06 -8.09
C TYR A 127 -11.92 14.46 -8.57
N ASN A 128 -11.62 15.52 -7.83
CA ASN A 128 -11.86 16.92 -8.17
C ASN A 128 -10.89 17.83 -7.40
N TRP A 129 -10.89 19.13 -7.72
CA TRP A 129 -9.94 20.09 -7.15
C TRP A 129 -9.99 20.23 -5.62
N VAL A 130 -11.13 19.98 -4.97
CA VAL A 130 -11.25 20.04 -3.49
C VAL A 130 -10.73 18.78 -2.82
N SER A 131 -10.78 17.66 -3.55
CA SER A 131 -10.44 16.33 -3.05
C SER A 131 -9.05 15.89 -3.52
N ASN A 132 -8.33 16.73 -4.26
CA ASN A 132 -7.00 16.41 -4.77
C ASN A 132 -5.91 17.13 -3.96
N PRO A 133 -5.49 16.60 -2.81
CA PRO A 133 -4.47 17.20 -1.97
C PRO A 133 -3.10 17.22 -2.66
N LEU A 134 -2.31 18.26 -2.41
CA LEU A 134 -0.96 18.42 -2.99
C LEU A 134 -0.04 17.21 -2.73
N ARG A 135 -0.28 16.43 -1.68
CA ARG A 135 0.52 15.23 -1.37
C ARG A 135 0.54 14.20 -2.49
N TYR A 136 -0.56 14.02 -3.23
CA TYR A 136 -0.60 13.08 -4.35
C TYR A 136 0.37 13.49 -5.46
N TRP A 137 0.46 14.79 -5.72
CA TRP A 137 1.45 15.32 -6.65
C TRP A 137 2.87 15.14 -6.10
N ASN A 138 3.11 15.38 -4.81
CA ASN A 138 4.41 15.18 -4.19
C ASN A 138 4.88 13.72 -4.28
N ASP A 139 3.99 12.76 -4.02
CA ASP A 139 4.26 11.33 -4.19
C ASP A 139 4.61 10.96 -5.64
N CYS A 140 3.84 11.49 -6.60
CA CYS A 140 4.13 11.31 -8.03
C CYS A 140 5.50 11.90 -8.42
N SER A 141 5.81 13.12 -7.97
CA SER A 141 7.09 13.81 -8.22
C SER A 141 8.27 13.04 -7.63
N TYR A 142 8.13 12.54 -6.40
CA TYR A 142 9.19 11.77 -5.76
C TYR A 142 9.43 10.44 -6.47
N PHE A 143 8.37 9.72 -6.83
CA PHE A 143 8.50 8.47 -7.55
C PHE A 143 9.06 8.67 -8.97
N PHE A 144 8.62 9.70 -9.69
CA PHE A 144 9.18 10.07 -10.99
C PHE A 144 10.70 10.31 -10.88
N SER A 145 11.13 11.16 -9.95
CA SER A 145 12.55 11.42 -9.70
C SER A 145 13.34 10.15 -9.35
N THR A 146 12.71 9.22 -8.64
CA THR A 146 13.30 7.92 -8.28
C THR A 146 13.45 7.00 -9.50
N LEU A 147 12.47 6.98 -10.42
CA LEU A 147 12.58 6.27 -11.69
C LEU A 147 13.73 6.84 -12.54
N LYS A 148 13.88 8.16 -12.58
CA LYS A 148 14.98 8.84 -13.29
C LYS A 148 16.35 8.46 -12.74
N GLN A 149 16.51 8.46 -11.41
CA GLN A 149 17.72 7.98 -10.74
C GLN A 149 18.02 6.52 -11.08
N ASN A 150 16.97 5.72 -11.21
CA ASN A 150 17.02 4.32 -11.64
C ASN A 150 16.99 4.16 -13.17
N GLY A 151 17.42 5.15 -13.94
CA GLY A 151 17.72 5.01 -15.38
C GLY A 151 16.52 4.84 -16.31
N PHE A 152 15.31 5.23 -15.89
CA PHE A 152 14.16 5.36 -16.80
C PHE A 152 14.32 6.62 -17.68
N LEU A 153 13.92 6.51 -18.95
CA LEU A 153 13.93 7.62 -19.90
C LEU A 153 12.61 8.42 -19.80
N ASP A 154 12.64 9.74 -19.98
CA ASP A 154 11.44 10.60 -19.87
C ASP A 154 10.36 10.19 -20.86
N GLU A 155 10.77 9.87 -22.09
CA GLU A 155 9.85 9.41 -23.13
C GLU A 155 9.13 8.09 -22.78
N ASN A 156 9.68 7.32 -21.85
CA ASN A 156 9.14 6.03 -21.42
C ASN A 156 8.34 6.10 -20.10
N ILE A 157 8.23 7.27 -19.47
CA ILE A 157 7.39 7.50 -18.28
C ILE A 157 6.11 8.22 -18.73
N TYR A 158 4.96 7.56 -18.51
CA TYR A 158 3.63 8.08 -18.84
C TYR A 158 2.96 8.59 -17.58
N VAL A 159 2.82 9.91 -17.47
CA VAL A 159 2.27 10.57 -16.28
C VAL A 159 0.83 11.03 -16.56
N LEU A 160 -0.11 10.50 -15.78
CA LEU A 160 -1.52 10.84 -15.80
C LEU A 160 -1.92 11.43 -14.43
N ILE A 161 -2.06 12.75 -14.35
CA ILE A 161 -2.36 13.46 -13.10
C ILE A 161 -3.56 14.37 -13.32
N SER A 162 -4.56 14.31 -12.43
CA SER A 162 -5.70 15.24 -12.35
C SER A 162 -6.38 15.54 -13.70
N ASP A 163 -6.59 16.82 -14.03
CA ASP A 163 -7.07 17.32 -15.32
C ASP A 163 -5.97 17.42 -16.40
N GLY A 164 -4.77 16.92 -16.12
CA GLY A 164 -3.67 16.77 -17.07
C GLY A 164 -2.87 18.06 -17.21
N THR A 165 -3.10 18.78 -18.31
CA THR A 165 -2.38 20.03 -18.63
C THR A 165 -3.31 21.24 -18.65
N ASP A 166 -4.52 21.11 -18.10
CA ASP A 166 -5.45 22.23 -17.99
C ASP A 166 -4.91 23.20 -16.91
N PRO A 167 -4.79 24.51 -17.19
CA PRO A 167 -4.30 25.48 -16.22
C PRO A 167 -5.32 25.84 -15.13
N ALA A 168 -6.51 25.24 -15.13
CA ALA A 168 -7.50 25.40 -14.08
C ALA A 168 -6.99 24.88 -12.72
N PHE A 169 -7.69 25.26 -11.65
CA PHE A 169 -7.39 24.70 -10.34
C PHE A 169 -7.80 23.25 -10.30
N ASP A 170 -6.86 22.41 -9.89
CA ASP A 170 -7.03 20.97 -9.80
C ASP A 170 -6.49 20.40 -8.49
N THR A 171 -5.81 21.17 -7.64
CA THR A 171 -5.25 20.72 -6.36
C THR A 171 -5.60 21.65 -5.20
N TYR A 172 -5.71 21.06 -4.01
CA TYR A 172 -5.90 21.71 -2.72
C TYR A 172 -4.64 21.57 -1.84
N ILE A 173 -4.15 22.69 -1.31
CA ILE A 173 -2.93 22.73 -0.48
C ILE A 173 -3.35 22.74 0.99
N ASP A 174 -3.41 21.54 1.59
CA ASP A 174 -3.98 21.31 2.94
C ASP A 174 -3.40 22.24 4.02
N TYR A 175 -2.08 22.43 4.04
CA TYR A 175 -1.39 23.22 5.07
C TYR A 175 -1.46 24.74 4.84
N GLU A 176 -1.85 25.20 3.64
CA GLU A 176 -2.07 26.63 3.33
C GLU A 176 -3.55 27.00 3.27
N GLY A 177 -4.45 26.02 3.08
CA GLY A 177 -5.87 26.26 2.84
C GLY A 177 -6.14 26.97 1.51
N THR A 178 -5.30 26.73 0.50
CA THR A 178 -5.33 27.38 -0.82
C THR A 178 -5.55 26.37 -1.94
N THR A 179 -5.88 26.85 -3.13
CA THR A 179 -6.08 26.03 -4.33
C THR A 179 -5.12 26.48 -5.43
N ALA A 180 -4.61 25.52 -6.21
CA ALA A 180 -3.69 25.78 -7.31
C ALA A 180 -3.93 24.82 -8.48
N SER A 181 -3.21 25.05 -9.57
CA SER A 181 -3.00 24.05 -10.63
C SER A 181 -1.74 23.26 -10.29
N SER A 182 -1.77 21.94 -10.45
CA SER A 182 -0.66 21.03 -10.21
C SER A 182 0.51 21.37 -11.13
N PRO A 183 1.75 21.41 -10.62
CA PRO A 183 2.91 21.64 -11.48
C PRO A 183 3.04 20.53 -12.55
N LEU A 184 3.41 20.92 -13.77
CA LEU A 184 3.60 19.94 -14.86
C LEU A 184 4.99 19.29 -14.83
N ASP A 185 5.96 19.93 -14.20
CA ASP A 185 7.37 19.54 -14.11
C ASP A 185 7.61 18.84 -12.77
N LEU A 186 7.79 17.51 -12.81
CA LEU A 186 7.83 16.64 -11.64
C LEU A 186 9.25 16.52 -11.06
N ASP A 187 10.32 16.77 -11.83
CA ASP A 187 11.71 16.67 -11.35
C ASP A 187 12.47 18.00 -11.31
N GLY A 188 11.81 19.09 -11.74
CA GLY A 188 12.32 20.44 -11.69
C GLY A 188 13.39 20.74 -12.75
N ASP A 189 13.40 20.01 -13.87
CA ASP A 189 14.32 20.25 -14.99
C ASP A 189 13.86 21.35 -15.96
N GLY A 190 12.63 21.85 -15.78
CA GLY A 190 11.99 22.89 -16.58
C GLY A 190 11.18 22.37 -17.76
N LEU A 191 11.03 21.05 -17.93
CA LEU A 191 10.20 20.42 -18.94
C LEU A 191 8.94 19.80 -18.30
N PRO A 192 7.79 19.83 -19.00
CA PRO A 192 6.58 19.22 -18.48
C PRO A 192 6.61 17.69 -18.64
N ASP A 193 6.38 16.98 -17.53
CA ASP A 193 6.30 15.52 -17.42
C ASP A 193 4.85 15.02 -17.48
N THR A 194 3.91 15.74 -16.88
CA THR A 194 2.48 15.43 -16.95
C THR A 194 1.95 15.62 -18.37
N ARG A 195 1.41 14.55 -18.96
CA ARG A 195 0.96 14.54 -20.38
C ARG A 195 -0.53 14.31 -20.54
N TYR A 196 -1.17 13.64 -19.60
CA TYR A 196 -2.56 13.23 -19.73
C TYR A 196 -3.34 13.55 -18.46
N SER A 197 -4.63 13.84 -18.64
CA SER A 197 -5.56 13.80 -17.51
C SER A 197 -5.80 12.36 -17.06
N ALA A 198 -5.98 12.16 -15.76
CA ALA A 198 -6.23 10.86 -15.15
C ALA A 198 -7.69 10.41 -15.38
N THR A 199 -8.00 10.03 -16.62
CA THR A 199 -9.33 9.57 -17.05
C THR A 199 -9.25 8.16 -17.65
N LYS A 200 -10.35 7.41 -17.63
CA LYS A 200 -10.46 6.08 -18.24
C LYS A 200 -10.04 6.10 -19.70
N ALA A 201 -10.44 7.13 -20.42
CA ALA A 201 -10.09 7.30 -21.84
C ALA A 201 -8.58 7.42 -22.05
N ASN A 202 -7.89 8.22 -21.22
CA ASN A 202 -6.43 8.37 -21.33
C ASN A 202 -5.67 7.17 -20.78
N ILE A 203 -6.17 6.51 -19.73
CA ILE A 203 -5.62 5.23 -19.26
C ILE A 203 -5.67 4.22 -20.40
N THR A 204 -6.82 4.10 -21.06
CA THR A 204 -7.00 3.20 -22.22
C THR A 204 -6.01 3.54 -23.33
N LEU A 205 -5.88 4.83 -23.66
CA LEU A 205 -4.94 5.31 -24.67
C LEU A 205 -3.49 4.93 -24.34
N VAL A 206 -3.05 5.16 -23.11
CA VAL A 206 -1.69 4.87 -22.65
C VAL A 206 -1.42 3.36 -22.68
N PHE A 207 -2.34 2.54 -22.16
CA PHE A 207 -2.15 1.09 -22.16
C PHE A 207 -2.26 0.45 -23.55
N ASP A 208 -3.06 1.02 -24.47
CA ASP A 208 -3.06 0.62 -25.88
C ASP A 208 -1.72 0.95 -26.56
N GLU A 209 -1.14 2.11 -26.26
CA GLU A 209 0.18 2.50 -26.77
C GLU A 209 1.30 1.59 -26.21
N LEU A 210 1.28 1.32 -24.91
CA LEU A 210 2.22 0.40 -24.28
C LEU A 210 2.08 -1.03 -24.81
N ALA A 211 0.85 -1.50 -25.04
CA ALA A 211 0.60 -2.83 -25.62
C ALA A 211 1.20 -2.99 -27.03
N ALA A 212 1.28 -1.90 -27.79
CA ALA A 212 1.91 -1.90 -29.12
C ALA A 212 3.45 -1.84 -29.06
N LYS A 213 4.03 -1.43 -27.93
CA LYS A 213 5.48 -1.20 -27.78
C LYS A 213 6.19 -2.30 -27.00
N LEU A 214 5.61 -2.75 -25.88
CA LEU A 214 6.28 -3.60 -24.90
C LEU A 214 6.17 -5.08 -25.26
N GLY A 215 7.27 -5.79 -25.06
CA GLY A 215 7.40 -7.23 -25.18
C GLY A 215 8.13 -7.86 -23.99
N PRO A 216 8.45 -9.17 -24.08
CA PRO A 216 8.95 -9.95 -22.95
C PRO A 216 10.33 -9.54 -22.40
N GLY A 217 11.04 -8.63 -23.07
CA GLY A 217 12.32 -8.07 -22.59
C GLY A 217 12.16 -6.79 -21.77
N ASP A 218 10.95 -6.24 -21.70
CA ASP A 218 10.67 -4.94 -21.11
C ASP A 218 10.18 -5.04 -19.66
N LEU A 219 10.47 -4.00 -18.88
CA LEU A 219 9.95 -3.76 -17.54
C LEU A 219 8.87 -2.68 -17.62
N LEU A 220 7.71 -2.94 -17.00
CA LEU A 220 6.68 -1.92 -16.73
C LEU A 220 6.58 -1.66 -15.23
N SER A 221 6.83 -0.43 -14.81
CA SER A 221 6.56 0.06 -13.44
C SER A 221 5.21 0.79 -13.40
N ILE A 222 4.40 0.54 -12.39
CA ILE A 222 3.09 1.19 -12.20
C ILE A 222 3.06 1.79 -10.80
N PHE A 223 2.76 3.07 -10.70
CA PHE A 223 2.59 3.78 -9.45
C PHE A 223 1.23 4.47 -9.44
N ILE A 224 0.45 4.21 -8.39
CA ILE A 224 -0.86 4.84 -8.20
C ILE A 224 -0.90 5.43 -6.81
N THR A 225 -1.15 6.73 -6.74
CA THR A 225 -1.53 7.43 -5.50
C THR A 225 -2.80 8.21 -5.75
N ASP A 226 -3.82 7.95 -4.93
CA ASP A 226 -5.16 8.53 -5.09
C ASP A 226 -6.04 8.17 -3.88
N HIS A 227 -7.31 8.54 -3.96
CA HIS A 227 -8.41 7.89 -3.29
C HIS A 227 -8.70 6.49 -3.86
N GLY A 228 -9.24 5.63 -2.98
CA GLY A 228 -9.66 4.28 -3.31
C GLY A 228 -10.93 3.90 -2.58
N GLY A 229 -11.77 3.11 -3.25
CA GLY A 229 -13.13 2.83 -2.83
C GLY A 229 -13.48 1.36 -2.91
N ILE A 230 -14.69 1.05 -2.47
CA ILE A 230 -15.24 -0.31 -2.52
C ILE A 230 -16.33 -0.35 -3.59
N GLN A 231 -16.36 -1.42 -4.39
CA GLN A 231 -17.40 -1.58 -5.41
C GLN A 231 -18.79 -1.73 -4.78
N GLU A 232 -19.80 -1.24 -5.51
CA GLU A 232 -21.19 -1.32 -5.08
C GLU A 232 -21.61 -2.77 -4.80
N GLY A 233 -22.29 -3.00 -3.68
CA GLY A 233 -22.72 -4.34 -3.25
C GLY A 233 -21.71 -5.09 -2.39
N ASN A 234 -20.45 -4.66 -2.31
CA ASN A 234 -19.46 -5.21 -1.38
C ASN A 234 -19.56 -4.51 -0.01
N GLN A 235 -20.42 -5.03 0.86
CA GLN A 235 -20.71 -4.43 2.17
C GLN A 235 -19.69 -4.82 3.23
N VAL A 236 -19.51 -3.97 4.25
CA VAL A 236 -18.68 -4.25 5.45
C VAL A 236 -19.06 -5.62 6.04
N PRO A 237 -18.10 -6.50 6.37
CA PRO A 237 -16.64 -6.29 6.47
C PRO A 237 -15.83 -6.47 5.17
N PHE A 238 -16.42 -6.25 3.99
CA PHE A 238 -15.76 -6.32 2.68
C PHE A 238 -15.21 -7.72 2.37
N HIS A 239 -16.12 -8.62 2.01
CA HIS A 239 -15.83 -10.06 1.85
C HIS A 239 -14.99 -10.42 0.63
N VAL A 240 -14.90 -9.51 -0.35
CA VAL A 240 -14.19 -9.71 -1.61
C VAL A 240 -13.30 -8.51 -1.92
N PRO A 241 -12.18 -8.68 -2.65
CA PRO A 241 -11.26 -7.60 -3.02
C PRO A 241 -11.79 -6.74 -4.19
N ASP A 242 -13.10 -6.51 -4.25
CA ASP A 242 -13.72 -5.72 -5.31
C ASP A 242 -13.64 -4.23 -4.94
N THR A 243 -12.58 -3.58 -5.41
CA THR A 243 -12.24 -2.19 -5.11
C THR A 243 -12.27 -1.31 -6.36
N THR A 244 -12.22 0.01 -6.15
CA THR A 244 -12.14 1.02 -7.20
C THR A 244 -11.00 1.98 -6.93
N VAL A 245 -10.34 2.46 -7.97
CA VAL A 245 -9.49 3.64 -7.93
C VAL A 245 -10.31 4.84 -8.41
N TYR A 246 -10.18 5.97 -7.72
CA TYR A 246 -10.78 7.21 -8.23
C TYR A 246 -9.94 7.76 -9.38
N LEU A 247 -10.54 8.63 -10.16
CA LEU A 247 -9.97 9.26 -11.35
C LEU A 247 -10.49 10.70 -11.40
N TRP A 248 -10.00 11.53 -12.32
CA TRP A 248 -10.51 12.89 -12.45
C TRP A 248 -11.97 12.92 -12.93
N GLY A 249 -12.90 13.24 -12.03
CA GLY A 249 -14.34 13.28 -12.25
C GLY A 249 -15.02 11.92 -12.42
N GLU A 250 -14.29 10.81 -12.30
CA GLU A 250 -14.81 9.45 -12.50
C GLU A 250 -14.13 8.43 -11.59
N LYS A 251 -14.43 7.14 -11.77
CA LYS A 251 -13.79 6.03 -11.02
C LYS A 251 -13.67 4.79 -11.89
N MET A 252 -12.63 4.01 -11.69
CA MET A 252 -12.34 2.76 -12.40
C MET A 252 -12.30 1.60 -11.41
N THR A 253 -12.95 0.50 -11.76
CA THR A 253 -12.88 -0.74 -10.95
C THR A 253 -11.52 -1.41 -11.09
N GLY A 254 -11.12 -2.19 -10.08
CA GLY A 254 -9.90 -2.99 -10.18
C GLY A 254 -9.91 -3.97 -11.36
N ASP A 255 -11.08 -4.49 -11.76
CA ASP A 255 -11.22 -5.35 -12.94
C ASP A 255 -11.02 -4.58 -14.25
N GLU A 256 -11.55 -3.36 -14.37
CA GLU A 256 -11.32 -2.49 -15.52
C GLU A 256 -9.84 -2.13 -15.65
N LEU A 257 -9.19 -1.72 -14.56
CA LEU A 257 -7.77 -1.39 -14.56
C LEU A 257 -6.90 -2.61 -14.88
N ALA A 258 -7.22 -3.78 -14.31
CA ALA A 258 -6.52 -5.02 -14.63
C ALA A 258 -6.67 -5.37 -16.12
N ALA A 259 -7.84 -5.15 -16.73
CA ALA A 259 -8.04 -5.37 -18.16
C ALA A 259 -7.12 -4.47 -19.01
N GLU A 260 -6.91 -3.22 -18.61
CA GLU A 260 -5.97 -2.29 -19.26
C GLU A 260 -4.52 -2.76 -19.14
N VAL A 261 -4.07 -3.07 -17.91
CA VAL A 261 -2.71 -3.56 -17.67
C VAL A 261 -2.44 -4.89 -18.39
N ASN A 262 -3.44 -5.77 -18.49
CA ASN A 262 -3.33 -7.07 -19.15
C ASN A 262 -3.20 -7.00 -20.68
N LYS A 263 -3.36 -5.82 -21.30
CA LYS A 263 -3.05 -5.64 -22.72
C LYS A 263 -1.55 -5.71 -22.99
N VAL A 264 -0.73 -5.38 -21.99
CA VAL A 264 0.73 -5.25 -22.12
C VAL A 264 1.43 -6.59 -21.91
N ASN A 265 2.38 -6.92 -22.80
CA ASN A 265 3.16 -8.15 -22.76
C ASN A 265 4.59 -7.92 -22.21
N ALA A 266 4.72 -7.18 -21.11
CA ALA A 266 6.00 -6.91 -20.46
C ALA A 266 6.58 -8.18 -19.83
N GLY A 267 7.91 -8.30 -19.81
CA GLY A 267 8.62 -9.39 -19.14
C GLY A 267 8.48 -9.34 -17.63
N ILE A 268 8.37 -8.14 -17.05
CA ILE A 268 8.15 -7.89 -15.62
C ILE A 268 7.18 -6.72 -15.48
N VAL A 269 6.20 -6.83 -14.58
CA VAL A 269 5.38 -5.70 -14.11
C VAL A 269 5.61 -5.47 -12.61
N ALA A 270 6.03 -4.28 -12.23
CA ALA A 270 6.18 -3.86 -10.84
C ALA A 270 5.10 -2.83 -10.49
N GLY A 271 4.48 -2.91 -9.31
CA GLY A 271 3.37 -2.06 -8.92
C GLY A 271 3.42 -1.58 -7.47
N ILE A 272 3.18 -0.28 -7.25
CA ILE A 272 3.00 0.33 -5.92
C ILE A 272 1.65 1.06 -5.92
N PHE A 273 0.79 0.72 -4.96
CA PHE A 273 -0.58 1.23 -4.89
C PHE A 273 -0.86 1.83 -3.52
N GLU A 274 -1.01 3.15 -3.45
CA GLU A 274 -1.13 3.90 -2.19
C GLU A 274 -2.57 4.05 -1.71
N GLN A 275 -3.55 4.05 -2.60
CA GLN A 275 -4.91 4.43 -2.26
C GLN A 275 -5.60 3.54 -1.19
N CYS A 276 -6.66 4.05 -0.57
CA CYS A 276 -7.51 3.24 0.31
C CYS A 276 -7.97 1.95 -0.37
N TYR A 277 -7.99 0.84 0.37
CA TYR A 277 -8.35 -0.47 -0.18
C TYR A 277 -7.43 -0.96 -1.33
N SER A 278 -6.21 -0.42 -1.46
CA SER A 278 -5.25 -0.71 -2.55
C SER A 278 -4.88 -2.19 -2.68
N GLY A 279 -4.93 -2.97 -1.60
CA GLY A 279 -4.73 -4.42 -1.64
C GLY A 279 -5.73 -5.13 -2.55
N GLY A 280 -6.88 -4.52 -2.84
CA GLY A 280 -7.82 -5.05 -3.81
C GLY A 280 -7.26 -4.98 -5.24
N LEU A 281 -6.52 -3.93 -5.58
CA LEU A 281 -5.82 -3.85 -6.85
C LEU A 281 -4.75 -4.94 -6.97
N VAL A 282 -3.98 -5.20 -5.90
CA VAL A 282 -2.99 -6.29 -5.89
C VAL A 282 -3.64 -7.62 -6.25
N GLU A 283 -4.81 -7.94 -5.67
CA GLU A 283 -5.55 -9.16 -5.99
C GLU A 283 -6.04 -9.20 -7.44
N LYS A 284 -6.56 -8.08 -7.97
CA LYS A 284 -7.06 -8.01 -9.36
C LYS A 284 -5.95 -8.05 -10.41
N LEU A 285 -4.80 -7.47 -10.10
CA LEU A 285 -3.64 -7.39 -10.97
C LEU A 285 -2.70 -8.57 -10.79
N ALA A 286 -2.93 -9.48 -9.84
CA ALA A 286 -2.11 -10.65 -9.62
C ALA A 286 -1.96 -11.49 -10.90
N GLY A 287 -0.74 -11.89 -11.21
CA GLY A 287 -0.42 -12.63 -12.42
C GLY A 287 1.05 -13.05 -12.47
N PRO A 288 1.43 -13.90 -13.44
CA PRO A 288 2.82 -14.29 -13.62
C PRO A 288 3.69 -13.06 -13.94
N ASN A 289 4.93 -13.09 -13.48
CA ASN A 289 5.93 -12.03 -13.68
C ASN A 289 5.51 -10.65 -13.14
N ARG A 290 4.72 -10.62 -12.05
CA ARG A 290 4.31 -9.39 -11.39
C ARG A 290 4.81 -9.31 -9.95
N VAL A 291 5.30 -8.14 -9.55
CA VAL A 291 5.66 -7.80 -8.16
C VAL A 291 4.83 -6.58 -7.77
N LEU A 292 3.85 -6.78 -6.89
CA LEU A 292 2.84 -5.77 -6.58
C LEU A 292 2.79 -5.56 -5.06
N MET A 293 2.76 -4.31 -4.62
CA MET A 293 2.61 -3.94 -3.22
C MET A 293 1.59 -2.82 -3.03
N SER A 294 0.99 -2.76 -1.84
CA SER A 294 -0.10 -1.85 -1.52
C SER A 294 0.04 -1.28 -0.12
N ALA A 295 -0.37 -0.03 0.05
CA ALA A 295 -0.39 0.69 1.33
C ALA A 295 -1.44 0.20 2.32
N ALA A 296 -2.48 -0.47 1.83
CA ALA A 296 -3.58 -0.95 2.65
C ALA A 296 -4.08 -2.29 2.15
N ARG A 297 -4.62 -3.11 3.04
CA ARG A 297 -5.48 -4.24 2.69
C ARG A 297 -6.74 -3.77 2.00
N TRP A 298 -7.43 -4.64 1.26
CA TRP A 298 -8.67 -4.27 0.56
C TRP A 298 -9.86 -3.93 1.48
N TRP A 299 -9.71 -4.05 2.80
CA TRP A 299 -10.74 -3.72 3.79
C TRP A 299 -10.32 -2.58 4.74
N GLU A 300 -9.18 -1.94 4.52
CA GLU A 300 -8.69 -0.83 5.36
C GLU A 300 -8.30 0.40 4.53
N SER A 301 -8.13 1.52 5.22
CA SER A 301 -7.72 2.79 4.64
C SER A 301 -6.20 2.92 4.59
N SER A 302 -5.70 3.78 3.70
CA SER A 302 -4.33 4.30 3.71
C SER A 302 -4.33 5.76 4.15
N PHE A 303 -3.17 6.26 4.55
CA PHE A 303 -3.06 7.50 5.32
C PHE A 303 -1.91 8.39 4.87
N ALA A 304 -2.17 9.69 4.95
CA ALA A 304 -1.19 10.74 4.90
C ALA A 304 -0.27 10.69 6.12
N MET A 305 0.99 11.10 5.92
CA MET A 305 1.91 11.39 7.02
C MET A 305 1.36 12.53 7.90
N GLY A 306 1.86 12.67 9.13
CA GLY A 306 1.36 13.65 10.11
C GLY A 306 1.33 15.13 9.66
N TYR A 307 2.10 15.50 8.63
CA TYR A 307 2.15 16.85 8.05
C TYR A 307 1.45 17.00 6.69
N PHE A 308 0.79 15.94 6.19
CA PHE A 308 0.14 15.91 4.87
C PHE A 308 1.08 16.23 3.70
N THR A 309 2.40 16.07 3.87
CA THR A 309 3.37 16.32 2.78
C THR A 309 3.35 15.20 1.75
N TYR A 310 3.21 13.95 2.20
CA TYR A 310 3.13 12.74 1.39
C TYR A 310 2.09 11.80 2.00
N ASP A 311 1.64 10.82 1.23
CA ASP A 311 1.08 9.60 1.78
C ASP A 311 2.19 8.71 2.37
N GLU A 312 1.90 8.08 3.51
CA GLU A 312 2.96 7.56 4.38
C GLU A 312 3.66 6.33 3.80
N PHE A 313 2.89 5.35 3.32
CA PHE A 313 3.45 4.13 2.76
C PHE A 313 4.23 4.40 1.46
N SER A 314 3.64 5.11 0.50
CA SER A 314 4.28 5.44 -0.78
C SER A 314 5.55 6.25 -0.59
N HIS A 315 5.56 7.18 0.37
CA HIS A 315 6.76 7.93 0.73
C HIS A 315 7.88 6.99 1.16
N TYR A 316 7.65 6.13 2.14
CA TYR A 316 8.70 5.25 2.66
C TYR A 316 9.12 4.17 1.66
N ALA A 317 8.19 3.62 0.88
CA ALA A 317 8.51 2.67 -0.18
C ALA A 317 9.39 3.32 -1.27
N THR A 318 9.02 4.53 -1.72
CA THR A 318 9.81 5.29 -2.70
C THR A 318 11.17 5.67 -2.14
N ARG A 319 11.23 6.05 -0.85
CA ARG A 319 12.46 6.41 -0.17
C ARG A 319 13.46 5.27 -0.10
N ALA A 320 13.00 4.06 0.24
CA ALA A 320 13.87 2.89 0.22
C ALA A 320 14.46 2.65 -1.19
N LEU A 321 13.66 2.81 -2.25
CA LEU A 321 14.11 2.65 -3.63
C LEU A 321 15.06 3.77 -4.11
N ALA A 322 14.93 4.97 -3.54
CA ALA A 322 15.77 6.12 -3.86
C ALA A 322 17.10 6.14 -3.09
N GLU A 323 17.11 5.61 -1.85
CA GLU A 323 18.24 5.65 -0.95
C GLU A 323 18.74 4.23 -0.63
N PRO A 324 19.72 3.69 -1.38
CA PRO A 324 20.20 2.32 -1.17
C PRO A 324 20.65 2.01 0.25
N LEU A 325 21.22 2.96 0.99
CA LEU A 325 21.62 2.74 2.39
C LEU A 325 20.45 2.46 3.34
N LEU A 326 19.23 2.88 2.98
CA LEU A 326 18.01 2.63 3.73
C LEU A 326 17.28 1.39 3.20
N GLY A 327 17.23 1.23 1.89
CA GLY A 327 16.50 0.16 1.23
C GLY A 327 17.26 -1.16 1.09
N ASP A 328 18.60 -1.17 1.09
CA ASP A 328 19.42 -2.39 1.03
C ASP A 328 19.58 -3.00 2.41
N SER A 329 18.50 -3.60 2.91
CA SER A 329 18.45 -4.21 4.24
C SER A 329 19.42 -5.40 4.37
N ASN A 330 19.78 -6.03 3.26
CA ASN A 330 20.64 -7.22 3.23
C ASN A 330 22.11 -6.92 2.87
N GLY A 331 22.45 -5.66 2.57
CA GLY A 331 23.80 -5.21 2.27
C GLY A 331 24.42 -5.80 1.00
N ASP A 332 23.61 -6.26 0.04
CA ASP A 332 24.09 -6.85 -1.22
C ASP A 332 24.40 -5.83 -2.32
N GLY A 333 24.18 -4.55 -2.02
CA GLY A 333 24.39 -3.42 -2.90
C GLY A 333 23.20 -3.10 -3.80
N GLN A 334 22.03 -3.72 -3.57
CA GLN A 334 20.81 -3.49 -4.32
C GLN A 334 19.62 -3.34 -3.36
N THR A 335 18.64 -2.54 -3.76
CA THR A 335 17.34 -2.49 -3.09
C THR A 335 16.31 -3.23 -3.93
N THR A 336 15.70 -4.24 -3.35
CA THR A 336 14.58 -4.96 -3.97
C THR A 336 13.25 -4.31 -3.61
N MET A 337 12.20 -4.61 -4.39
CA MET A 337 10.82 -4.20 -4.07
C MET A 337 10.35 -4.80 -2.72
N GLU A 338 10.88 -5.96 -2.32
CA GLU A 338 10.59 -6.56 -1.01
C GLU A 338 11.17 -5.71 0.11
N GLU A 339 12.44 -5.31 -0.01
CA GLU A 339 13.06 -4.49 1.02
C GLU A 339 12.43 -3.10 1.11
N ALA A 340 12.04 -2.53 -0.03
CA ALA A 340 11.26 -1.30 -0.05
C ALA A 340 9.90 -1.44 0.65
N TYR A 341 9.20 -2.57 0.41
CA TYR A 341 7.95 -2.88 1.11
C TYR A 341 8.14 -3.00 2.61
N LEU A 342 9.17 -3.74 3.05
CA LEU A 342 9.45 -3.96 4.47
C LEU A 342 9.88 -2.67 5.19
N TYR A 343 10.66 -1.83 4.51
CA TYR A 343 11.00 -0.51 5.00
C TYR A 343 9.76 0.36 5.17
N ALA A 344 8.85 0.35 4.19
CA ALA A 344 7.59 1.07 4.28
C ALA A 344 6.73 0.57 5.44
N LEU A 345 6.52 -0.73 5.58
CA LEU A 345 5.75 -1.32 6.68
C LEU A 345 6.31 -0.97 8.07
N THR A 346 7.63 -0.90 8.21
CA THR A 346 8.27 -0.60 9.50
C THR A 346 8.11 0.86 9.90
N ASN A 347 7.88 1.76 8.93
CA ASN A 347 7.77 3.20 9.16
C ASN A 347 6.34 3.73 9.02
N ASP A 348 5.43 2.99 8.38
CA ASP A 348 4.00 3.31 8.33
C ASP A 348 3.38 3.17 9.72
N SER A 349 2.97 4.31 10.27
CA SER A 349 2.44 4.44 11.62
C SER A 349 0.93 4.18 11.70
N TRP A 350 0.26 4.02 10.56
CA TRP A 350 -1.19 3.84 10.45
C TRP A 350 -1.63 2.44 10.05
N GLN A 351 -0.70 1.59 9.61
CA GLN A 351 -0.89 0.14 9.60
C GLN A 351 -1.13 -0.32 11.06
N SER A 352 -2.39 -0.61 11.41
CA SER A 352 -2.73 -1.11 12.75
C SER A 352 -2.22 -2.54 12.91
N GLU A 353 -0.93 -2.71 13.11
CA GLU A 353 -0.39 -3.90 13.74
C GLU A 353 -0.59 -3.72 15.25
N ASP A 354 -1.80 -3.99 15.72
CA ASP A 354 -2.11 -3.90 17.14
C ASP A 354 -1.10 -4.78 17.90
N ALA A 355 -0.20 -4.16 18.67
CA ALA A 355 0.83 -4.83 19.48
C ALA A 355 0.23 -5.63 20.66
N GLY A 356 -1.05 -5.95 20.61
CA GLY A 356 -1.82 -6.66 21.61
C GLY A 356 -1.77 -8.17 21.43
N GLY A 357 -0.60 -8.79 21.59
CA GLY A 357 -0.48 -10.24 21.81
C GLY A 357 -1.12 -11.16 20.77
N GLY A 358 -1.44 -10.64 19.58
CA GLY A 358 -1.93 -11.36 18.41
C GLY A 358 -0.86 -11.40 17.32
N ASN A 359 -1.19 -12.11 16.24
CA ASN A 359 -0.36 -12.26 15.05
C ASN A 359 0.09 -10.91 14.46
N SER A 360 1.35 -10.51 14.63
CA SER A 360 1.93 -9.26 14.13
C SER A 360 3.41 -9.38 13.78
N VAL A 361 3.91 -8.50 12.89
CA VAL A 361 5.33 -8.47 12.50
C VAL A 361 6.19 -8.14 13.70
N ALA A 362 5.79 -7.14 14.49
CA ALA A 362 6.46 -6.79 15.75
C ALA A 362 6.54 -7.99 16.72
N GLY A 363 5.48 -8.80 16.81
CA GLY A 363 5.44 -10.01 17.62
C GLY A 363 6.44 -11.07 17.15
N LEU A 364 6.53 -11.29 15.83
CA LEU A 364 7.52 -12.21 15.27
C LEU A 364 8.95 -11.69 15.48
N ILE A 365 9.22 -10.40 15.25
CA ILE A 365 10.56 -9.79 15.42
C ILE A 365 11.11 -10.04 16.83
N GLN A 366 10.27 -10.04 17.84
CA GLN A 366 10.68 -10.27 19.23
C GLN A 366 10.95 -11.75 19.55
N ALA A 367 10.55 -12.67 18.67
CA ALA A 367 10.68 -14.11 18.88
C ALA A 367 11.92 -14.69 18.17
N VAL A 368 12.35 -15.87 18.61
CA VAL A 368 13.24 -16.73 17.83
C VAL A 368 12.37 -17.81 17.21
N ALA A 369 11.96 -17.63 15.95
CA ALA A 369 10.92 -18.44 15.34
C ALA A 369 11.09 -18.62 13.83
N ALA A 370 10.64 -19.78 13.34
CA ALA A 370 10.32 -20.00 11.94
C ALA A 370 8.80 -20.11 11.80
N ALA A 371 8.18 -19.11 11.18
CA ALA A 371 6.75 -18.93 11.13
C ALA A 371 6.23 -19.15 9.69
N PRO A 372 5.85 -20.38 9.31
CA PRO A 372 5.11 -20.62 8.05
C PRO A 372 3.74 -19.94 8.08
N LEU A 373 3.21 -19.73 9.29
CA LEU A 373 2.12 -18.84 9.63
C LEU A 373 2.30 -18.55 11.13
N TRP A 374 2.67 -17.32 11.49
CA TRP A 374 2.54 -16.87 12.87
C TRP A 374 1.04 -16.77 13.13
N ASP A 375 0.46 -17.57 14.03
CA ASP A 375 -0.92 -17.42 14.47
C ASP A 375 -1.22 -18.38 15.62
N ASP A 376 -2.29 -18.13 16.38
CA ASP A 376 -2.82 -19.13 17.32
C ASP A 376 -3.65 -20.16 16.57
N LEU A 377 -3.15 -21.39 16.53
CA LEU A 377 -3.77 -22.53 15.87
C LEU A 377 -4.36 -23.53 16.87
N THR A 378 -5.43 -24.20 16.48
CA THR A 378 -6.07 -25.27 17.23
C THR A 378 -6.23 -26.53 16.40
N THR A 379 -5.98 -27.67 17.04
CA THR A 379 -6.24 -29.02 16.53
C THR A 379 -7.32 -29.73 17.35
N SER A 380 -8.24 -28.96 17.97
CA SER A 380 -9.30 -29.54 18.81
C SER A 380 -10.28 -30.43 18.03
N ASP A 381 -10.42 -30.19 16.73
CA ASP A 381 -11.28 -30.99 15.88
C ASP A 381 -10.63 -32.34 15.58
N PRO A 382 -11.37 -33.46 15.59
CA PRO A 382 -10.80 -34.81 15.43
C PRO A 382 -10.07 -35.07 14.11
N GLU A 383 -10.28 -34.22 13.09
CA GLU A 383 -9.66 -34.35 11.76
C GLU A 383 -8.36 -33.54 11.63
N ASN A 384 -8.06 -32.69 12.61
CA ASN A 384 -6.88 -31.83 12.65
C ASN A 384 -5.75 -32.50 13.45
N ASP A 385 -4.50 -32.37 13.01
CA ASP A 385 -3.33 -32.91 13.72
C ASP A 385 -2.03 -32.17 13.33
N ILE A 386 -0.96 -32.42 14.09
CA ILE A 386 0.39 -31.97 13.78
C ILE A 386 1.25 -33.18 13.42
N TYR A 387 1.77 -33.18 12.20
CA TYR A 387 2.59 -34.25 11.67
C TYR A 387 4.06 -33.87 11.68
N ILE A 388 4.92 -34.80 12.08
CA ILE A 388 6.38 -34.61 12.05
C ILE A 388 7.00 -35.72 11.19
N ASP A 389 7.73 -35.33 10.14
CA ASP A 389 8.57 -36.23 9.36
C ASP A 389 10.04 -35.83 9.52
N ALA A 390 10.83 -36.70 10.13
CA ALA A 390 12.26 -36.50 10.35
C ALA A 390 13.08 -37.47 9.50
N LYS A 391 13.99 -36.93 8.71
CA LYS A 391 15.01 -37.66 7.93
C LYS A 391 16.41 -37.22 8.37
N LEU A 392 17.43 -37.86 7.79
CA LEU A 392 18.83 -37.57 8.11
C LEU A 392 19.20 -36.09 7.86
N ASN A 393 18.63 -35.47 6.84
CA ASN A 393 18.99 -34.13 6.37
C ASN A 393 17.89 -33.07 6.54
N TYR A 394 16.72 -33.44 7.08
CA TYR A 394 15.66 -32.47 7.36
C TYR A 394 14.67 -32.96 8.42
N VAL A 395 13.96 -32.00 9.01
CA VAL A 395 12.73 -32.21 9.78
C VAL A 395 11.63 -31.38 9.15
N THR A 396 10.48 -31.98 8.88
CA THR A 396 9.26 -31.27 8.47
C THR A 396 8.25 -31.33 9.60
N VAL A 397 7.74 -30.18 10.02
CA VAL A 397 6.56 -30.07 10.88
C VAL A 397 5.42 -29.55 10.02
N SER A 398 4.29 -30.25 10.02
CA SER A 398 3.10 -29.91 9.23
C SER A 398 1.91 -29.75 10.16
N TRP A 399 1.12 -28.71 9.95
CA TRP A 399 -0.09 -28.41 10.69
C TRP A 399 -1.28 -28.60 9.75
N ASP A 400 -2.16 -29.51 10.11
CA ASP A 400 -3.54 -29.58 9.63
C ASP A 400 -4.41 -29.09 10.78
N ALA A 401 -4.78 -27.81 10.75
CA ALA A 401 -5.27 -27.10 11.91
C ALA A 401 -6.38 -26.10 11.54
N LYS A 402 -6.87 -25.39 12.55
CA LYS A 402 -7.71 -24.21 12.36
C LYS A 402 -7.17 -23.02 13.13
N THR A 403 -7.48 -21.81 12.70
CA THR A 403 -7.30 -20.62 13.53
C THR A 403 -8.14 -20.74 14.80
N GLN A 404 -7.59 -20.39 15.96
CA GLN A 404 -8.33 -20.47 17.21
C GLN A 404 -9.51 -19.47 17.25
N SER A 405 -9.32 -18.27 16.71
CA SER A 405 -10.28 -17.16 16.83
C SER A 405 -11.59 -17.39 16.08
N ASP A 406 -11.51 -17.96 14.89
CA ASP A 406 -12.64 -18.02 13.95
C ASP A 406 -12.71 -19.32 13.14
N GLN A 407 -11.96 -20.34 13.57
CA GLN A 407 -12.11 -21.74 13.13
C GLN A 407 -11.87 -21.94 11.62
N ARG A 408 -11.01 -21.13 11.01
CA ARG A 408 -10.65 -21.23 9.59
C ARG A 408 -9.62 -22.32 9.37
N PRO A 409 -9.73 -23.16 8.32
CA PRO A 409 -8.72 -24.16 8.00
C PRO A 409 -7.33 -23.54 7.78
N VAL A 410 -6.30 -24.26 8.23
CA VAL A 410 -4.89 -23.91 8.07
C VAL A 410 -4.11 -25.18 7.76
N HIS A 411 -3.46 -25.21 6.60
CA HIS A 411 -2.70 -26.37 6.13
C HIS A 411 -1.29 -25.93 5.71
N VAL A 412 -0.38 -25.83 6.68
CA VAL A 412 0.97 -25.30 6.44
C VAL A 412 2.04 -26.30 6.87
N ALA A 413 3.24 -26.21 6.31
CA ALA A 413 4.37 -26.97 6.81
C ALA A 413 5.65 -26.15 6.78
N ALA A 414 6.51 -26.36 7.77
CA ALA A 414 7.88 -25.85 7.80
C ALA A 414 8.85 -27.03 7.73
N ARG A 415 9.74 -27.02 6.75
CA ARG A 415 10.84 -27.98 6.64
C ARG A 415 12.15 -27.30 6.92
N LEU A 416 12.87 -27.81 7.91
CA LEU A 416 14.17 -27.33 8.35
C LEU A 416 15.23 -28.33 7.87
N TYR A 417 16.15 -27.89 7.03
CA TYR A 417 17.24 -28.71 6.51
C TYR A 417 18.49 -28.57 7.38
N SER A 418 19.33 -29.60 7.38
CA SER A 418 20.60 -29.60 8.13
C SER A 418 21.63 -28.59 7.64
N ASP A 419 21.47 -28.08 6.42
CA ASP A 419 22.31 -27.01 5.85
C ASP A 419 21.81 -25.60 6.21
N GLY A 420 20.76 -25.51 7.03
CA GLY A 420 20.15 -24.25 7.45
C GLY A 420 19.04 -23.76 6.51
N THR A 421 18.81 -24.40 5.36
CA THR A 421 17.67 -24.06 4.50
C THR A 421 16.35 -24.31 5.24
N ILE A 422 15.39 -23.39 5.09
CA ILE A 422 14.05 -23.50 5.66
C ILE A 422 13.03 -23.34 4.53
N ASN A 423 12.12 -24.29 4.37
CA ASN A 423 11.04 -24.20 3.39
C ASN A 423 9.68 -24.14 4.06
N PHE A 424 8.84 -23.19 3.67
CA PHE A 424 7.44 -23.10 4.04
C PHE A 424 6.55 -23.59 2.89
N TYR A 425 5.57 -24.43 3.20
CA TYR A 425 4.64 -25.02 2.23
C TYR A 425 3.20 -24.69 2.60
N TYR A 426 2.35 -24.54 1.59
CA TYR A 426 0.95 -24.15 1.74
C TYR A 426 0.03 -25.13 0.98
N GLY A 427 -0.88 -25.76 1.71
CA GLY A 427 -1.91 -26.66 1.19
C GLY A 427 -3.19 -25.93 0.77
N GLN A 428 -4.16 -26.71 0.28
CA GLN A 428 -5.54 -26.25 0.05
C GLN A 428 -6.21 -25.95 1.39
N GLY A 429 -7.00 -24.88 1.48
CA GLY A 429 -7.67 -24.45 2.71
C GLY A 429 -7.02 -23.23 3.36
N ASN A 430 -5.86 -22.77 2.86
CA ASN A 430 -5.23 -21.50 3.25
C ASN A 430 -5.71 -20.29 2.42
N ARG A 431 -6.90 -20.37 1.81
CA ARG A 431 -7.74 -19.18 1.65
C ARG A 431 -7.96 -18.59 3.04
N HIS A 432 -8.31 -17.33 3.16
CA HIS A 432 -8.83 -16.78 4.43
C HIS A 432 -7.83 -16.27 5.48
N THR A 433 -6.53 -16.13 5.26
CA THR A 433 -5.69 -15.63 6.36
C THR A 433 -5.90 -14.11 6.64
N SER A 434 -6.76 -13.40 5.88
CA SER A 434 -6.86 -11.91 5.81
C SER A 434 -8.16 -11.32 6.36
N LEU A 435 -9.25 -12.09 6.40
CA LEU A 435 -10.58 -11.50 6.68
C LEU A 435 -10.87 -11.32 8.19
N VAL A 436 -9.84 -11.16 9.03
CA VAL A 436 -9.98 -10.92 10.48
C VAL A 436 -9.17 -9.69 10.83
N ALA A 437 -9.85 -8.61 11.21
CA ALA A 437 -9.20 -7.38 11.65
C ALA A 437 -8.29 -7.66 12.87
N GLY A 438 -7.09 -7.07 12.89
CA GLY A 438 -6.13 -7.20 13.99
C GLY A 438 -5.34 -8.52 14.04
N ARG A 439 -5.26 -9.27 12.91
CA ARG A 439 -4.35 -10.42 12.78
C ARG A 439 -3.58 -10.29 11.48
N ASP A 440 -2.36 -9.77 11.56
CA ASP A 440 -1.49 -9.61 10.42
C ASP A 440 -0.86 -10.94 10.08
N LYS A 441 -0.91 -11.40 8.83
CA LYS A 441 -0.34 -12.70 8.49
C LYS A 441 1.17 -12.62 8.48
N THR A 442 1.77 -12.87 9.64
CA THR A 442 3.21 -12.81 9.73
C THR A 442 3.79 -14.14 9.27
N ILE A 443 4.49 -14.11 8.13
CA ILE A 443 5.17 -15.28 7.57
C ILE A 443 6.63 -14.89 7.42
N GLY A 444 7.52 -15.63 8.06
CA GLY A 444 8.93 -15.31 8.02
C GLY A 444 9.77 -16.06 9.04
N LEU A 445 11.02 -15.61 9.16
CA LEU A 445 11.98 -16.05 10.15
C LEU A 445 12.31 -14.89 11.09
N SER A 446 12.54 -15.17 12.36
CA SER A 446 13.14 -14.20 13.28
C SER A 446 14.14 -14.84 14.21
N ILE A 447 15.15 -14.06 14.58
CA ILE A 447 16.24 -14.44 15.48
C ILE A 447 16.22 -13.63 16.79
N GLY A 448 15.13 -12.92 17.09
CA GLY A 448 14.97 -12.11 18.30
C GLY A 448 15.67 -10.75 18.19
N GLY A 449 14.98 -9.80 17.57
CA GLY A 449 15.42 -8.43 17.31
C GLY A 449 15.42 -8.07 15.82
N GLU A 450 15.52 -9.07 14.96
CA GLU A 450 15.49 -8.95 13.50
C GLU A 450 14.60 -10.05 12.92
N ALA A 451 13.86 -9.73 11.86
CA ALA A 451 13.07 -10.69 11.11
C ALA A 451 13.30 -10.55 9.62
N HIS A 452 13.18 -11.68 8.92
CA HIS A 452 13.12 -11.74 7.48
C HIS A 452 11.75 -12.29 7.09
N LEU A 453 10.89 -11.40 6.59
CA LEU A 453 9.54 -11.75 6.20
C LEU A 453 9.54 -12.38 4.81
N SER A 454 8.52 -13.20 4.55
CA SER A 454 8.30 -13.81 3.25
C SER A 454 7.63 -12.83 2.29
N PHE A 455 7.88 -12.96 0.98
CA PHE A 455 6.97 -12.48 -0.08
C PHE A 455 5.49 -12.89 0.07
N ARG A 456 5.20 -13.92 0.89
CA ARG A 456 3.83 -14.36 1.21
C ARG A 456 3.26 -13.67 2.45
N ASN A 457 4.06 -12.87 3.16
CA ASN A 457 3.62 -12.08 4.32
C ASN A 457 2.45 -11.18 3.90
N GLY A 458 1.37 -11.17 4.67
CA GLY A 458 0.14 -10.44 4.33
C GLY A 458 -0.72 -11.04 3.20
N ALA A 459 -0.23 -12.01 2.42
CA ALA A 459 -0.92 -12.53 1.23
C ALA A 459 -2.26 -13.18 1.57
N SER A 460 -3.31 -12.81 0.83
CA SER A 460 -4.69 -13.08 1.22
C SER A 460 -5.16 -14.52 1.01
N VAL A 461 -4.57 -15.18 0.01
CA VAL A 461 -4.85 -16.53 -0.44
C VAL A 461 -3.53 -17.27 -0.62
N LEU A 462 -3.31 -18.33 0.16
CA LEU A 462 -2.13 -19.20 0.05
C LEU A 462 -2.46 -20.60 -0.48
N ASP A 463 -3.70 -20.81 -0.94
CA ASP A 463 -4.14 -22.08 -1.52
C ASP A 463 -3.22 -22.53 -2.63
N GLN A 464 -2.58 -23.68 -2.43
CA GLN A 464 -1.67 -24.29 -3.40
C GLN A 464 -0.55 -23.33 -3.86
N SER A 465 -0.23 -22.33 -3.05
CA SER A 465 0.86 -21.41 -3.36
C SER A 465 2.19 -22.17 -3.40
N PRO A 466 3.07 -21.86 -4.37
CA PRO A 466 4.43 -22.37 -4.35
C PRO A 466 5.08 -22.15 -2.99
N GLY A 467 5.83 -23.15 -2.52
CA GLY A 467 6.55 -23.06 -1.26
C GLY A 467 7.60 -21.94 -1.31
N VAL A 468 7.87 -21.35 -0.14
CA VAL A 468 8.87 -20.29 0.03
C VAL A 468 10.10 -20.93 0.67
N SER A 469 11.29 -20.61 0.16
CA SER A 469 12.56 -21.13 0.69
C SER A 469 13.40 -19.98 1.22
N PHE A 470 13.94 -20.16 2.42
CA PHE A 470 14.89 -19.29 3.07
C PHE A 470 16.21 -20.04 3.15
N VAL A 471 17.27 -19.49 2.56
CA VAL A 471 18.58 -20.12 2.52
C VAL A 471 19.56 -19.20 3.25
N PRO A 472 20.36 -19.70 4.21
CA PRO A 472 21.38 -18.88 4.89
C PRO A 472 22.66 -18.72 4.06
N ALA A 473 23.31 -17.56 4.15
CA ALA A 473 24.54 -17.21 3.44
C ALA A 473 25.67 -18.08 3.86
N VAL A 474 26.13 -18.85 2.88
CA VAL A 474 27.49 -19.30 2.85
C VAL A 474 28.37 -18.10 2.48
N THR A 475 28.82 -17.34 3.47
CA THR A 475 30.03 -16.53 3.27
C THR A 475 31.20 -17.50 3.07
N PRO A 476 32.04 -17.36 2.02
CA PRO A 476 33.22 -18.20 1.91
C PRO A 476 34.14 -17.88 3.09
N ARG A 477 34.28 -18.80 4.05
CA ARG A 477 35.34 -18.68 5.06
C ARG A 477 36.67 -18.77 4.31
N LEU A 478 37.37 -17.63 4.18
CA LEU A 478 38.81 -17.66 3.99
C LEU A 478 39.37 -18.41 5.18
N ALA A 479 39.95 -19.58 4.93
CA ALA A 479 40.64 -20.36 5.95
C ALA A 479 41.84 -19.54 6.46
N SER A 480 41.66 -18.81 7.56
CA SER A 480 42.77 -18.36 8.39
C SER A 480 42.87 -19.28 9.60
N SER A 481 44.10 -19.74 9.80
CA SER A 481 44.52 -20.61 10.88
C SER A 481 44.27 -20.00 12.25
N SER A 482 43.85 -20.86 13.17
CA SER A 482 43.86 -20.72 14.63
C SER A 482 43.10 -19.52 15.21
N ASP A 483 41.83 -19.75 15.55
CA ASP A 483 41.38 -19.47 16.91
C ASP A 483 40.15 -20.31 17.26
N THR A 484 40.22 -21.00 18.38
CA THR A 484 39.08 -21.68 19.00
C THR A 484 38.31 -20.66 19.82
N ASP A 485 36.99 -20.65 19.65
CA ASP A 485 35.99 -19.98 20.49
C ASP A 485 35.55 -18.58 20.02
N SER A 486 34.59 -18.54 19.09
CA SER A 486 33.62 -17.43 19.01
C SER A 486 32.29 -17.93 18.43
N LYS A 487 31.20 -17.47 19.07
CA LYS A 487 29.81 -17.72 18.67
C LYS A 487 29.55 -17.01 17.34
N ASP A 488 29.15 -17.77 16.34
CA ASP A 488 28.76 -17.28 15.01
C ASP A 488 27.52 -16.38 15.11
N THR A 489 27.71 -15.09 14.82
CA THR A 489 26.68 -14.14 14.40
C THR A 489 26.81 -13.95 12.89
N GLY A 490 25.76 -14.26 12.13
CA GLY A 490 25.68 -13.87 10.71
C GLY A 490 24.80 -14.82 9.88
N CYS A 491 23.67 -14.31 9.41
CA CYS A 491 22.89 -14.90 8.32
C CYS A 491 22.38 -13.76 7.42
N PHE A 492 22.99 -13.60 6.25
CA PHE A 492 22.40 -12.94 5.05
C PHE A 492 21.99 -14.04 4.06
N LEU A 493 21.17 -13.82 3.02
CA LEU A 493 21.29 -14.44 1.67
C LEU A 493 20.12 -14.08 0.75
N SER A 494 20.43 -14.14 -0.54
CA SER A 494 19.58 -13.94 -1.71
C SER A 494 18.87 -15.22 -2.20
N ALA A 495 17.74 -15.03 -2.86
CA ALA A 495 16.96 -16.08 -3.53
C ALA A 495 17.46 -16.36 -4.95
N SER A 496 17.50 -17.64 -5.35
CA SER A 496 17.62 -18.06 -6.75
C SER A 496 16.60 -19.16 -7.06
N ASN A 497 15.95 -19.05 -8.21
CA ASN A 497 14.90 -19.96 -8.69
C ASN A 497 15.47 -21.25 -9.29
N GLN A 498 14.83 -22.38 -8.98
CA GLN A 498 14.60 -23.50 -9.91
C GLN A 498 13.10 -23.73 -10.06
#